data_AF-A0A0L8GVC1-F1
#
_entry.id   AF-A0A0L8GVC1-F1
#
_cell.length_a   1.000
_cell.length_b   1.000
_cell.length_c   1.000
_cell.angle_alpha   90.00
_cell.angle_beta   90.00
_cell.angle_gamma   90.00
#
_symmetry.space_group_name_H-M   'P 1'
#
loop_
_entity.id
_entity.type
_entity.pdbx_description
1 polymer ?
#
loop_
_entity_poly.entity_id
_entity_poly.type
_entity_poly.pdbx_seq_one_letter_code
_entity_poly.pdbx_strand_id
1 'polypeptide(L)' 'MARTEQTSRKPTDLFYDVLREAIEAYLVDLFKDTSLCTIHTKRVTITPKDIQLARLIQSERP' A
#
# COMPACT_ATOMS: atom_id res chain seq x y z
N MET A 1 -34.03 -3.08 23.34
CA MET A 1 -32.75 -2.85 24.03
C MET A 1 -31.77 -2.32 23.00
N ALA A 2 -31.37 -1.07 23.17
CA ALA A 2 -30.70 -0.25 22.17
C ALA A 2 -29.23 -0.61 22.03
N ARG A 3 -28.78 -0.89 20.81
CA ARG A 3 -27.37 -0.77 20.42
C ARG A 3 -27.27 0.13 19.20
N THR A 4 -27.78 1.34 19.34
CA THR A 4 -27.43 2.48 18.48
C THR A 4 -26.21 3.17 19.07
N GLU A 5 -25.09 2.44 19.15
CA GLU A 5 -23.78 3.08 19.17
C GLU A 5 -23.36 3.26 17.72
N GLN A 6 -24.15 4.07 17.01
CA GLN A 6 -23.72 4.68 15.76
C GLN A 6 -22.56 5.60 16.18
N THR A 7 -21.34 5.05 16.15
CA THR A 7 -20.11 5.77 16.40
C THR A 7 -20.20 7.07 15.62
N SER A 8 -20.17 8.18 16.34
CA SER A 8 -20.16 9.53 15.81
C SER A 8 -18.91 9.68 14.93
N ARG A 9 -19.01 9.27 13.66
CA ARG A 9 -17.95 9.43 12.66
C ARG A 9 -17.87 10.92 12.40
N LYS A 10 -16.85 11.56 12.96
CA LYS A 10 -16.59 12.97 12.68
C LYS A 10 -16.24 13.05 11.20
N PRO A 11 -16.59 14.14 10.49
CA PRO A 11 -16.29 14.27 9.06
C PRO A 11 -14.79 14.10 8.73
N THR A 12 -13.90 14.30 9.70
CA THR A 12 -12.46 14.00 9.61
C THR A 12 -12.13 12.53 9.47
N ASP A 13 -12.93 11.63 10.05
CA ASP A 13 -12.65 10.20 10.11
C ASP A 13 -12.79 9.57 8.72
N LEU A 14 -13.77 10.03 7.93
CA LEU A 14 -13.97 9.58 6.55
C LEU A 14 -12.78 9.94 5.64
N PHE A 15 -12.23 11.16 5.79
CA PHE A 15 -11.07 11.59 5.01
C PHE A 15 -9.81 10.81 5.40
N TYR A 16 -9.61 10.59 6.70
CA TYR A 16 -8.48 9.83 7.20
C TYR A 16 -8.52 8.37 6.74
N ASP A 17 -9.69 7.73 6.82
CA ASP A 17 -9.88 6.34 6.39
C ASP A 17 -9.63 6.18 4.88
N VAL A 18 -10.14 7.10 4.05
CA VAL A 18 -9.90 7.07 2.60
C VAL A 18 -8.42 7.23 2.27
N LEU A 19 -7.72 8.18 2.91
CA LEU A 19 -6.29 8.34 2.70
C LEU A 19 -5.51 7.11 3.14
N ARG A 20 -5.86 6.55 4.31
CA ARG A 20 -5.22 5.35 4.83
C ARG A 20 -5.39 4.19 3.87
N GLU A 21 -6.61 3.95 3.40
CA GLU A 21 -6.91 2.86 2.48
C GLU A 21 -6.20 3.04 1.13
N ALA A 22 -6.13 4.27 0.61
CA ALA A 22 -5.34 4.58 -0.59
C ALA A 22 -3.84 4.31 -0.39
N ILE A 23 -3.27 4.68 0.76
CA ILE A 23 -1.86 4.43 1.09
C ILE A 23 -1.60 2.94 1.26
N GLU A 24 -2.46 2.21 1.98
CA GLU A 24 -2.33 0.77 2.17
C GLU A 24 -2.39 0.03 0.83
N ALA A 25 -3.34 0.39 -0.04
CA ALA A 25 -3.44 -0.17 -1.40
C ALA A 25 -2.17 0.07 -2.22
N TYR A 26 -1.65 1.31 -2.22
CA TYR A 26 -0.40 1.65 -2.91
C TYR A 26 0.80 0.86 -2.39
N LEU A 27 0.95 0.76 -1.06
CA LEU A 27 2.06 0.02 -0.45
C LEU A 27 1.97 -1.48 -0.76
N VAL A 28 0.78 -2.07 -0.70
CA VAL A 28 0.57 -3.48 -1.04
C VAL A 28 1.00 -3.77 -2.47
N ASP A 29 0.60 -2.93 -3.43
CA ASP A 29 0.97 -3.12 -4.83
C ASP A 29 2.46 -2.87 -5.08
N LEU A 30 3.04 -1.83 -4.48
CA LEU A 30 4.48 -1.56 -4.55
C LEU A 30 5.31 -2.73 -4.00
N PHE A 31 4.90 -3.32 -2.88
CA PHE A 31 5.64 -4.44 -2.27
C PHE A 31 5.46 -5.76 -3.03
N LYS A 32 4.34 -5.99 -3.72
CA LYS A 32 4.22 -7.11 -4.67
C LYS A 32 5.27 -7.01 -5.76
N ASP A 33 5.39 -5.85 -6.39
CA ASP A 33 6.36 -5.61 -7.46
C ASP A 33 7.80 -5.70 -6.95
N THR A 34 8.06 -5.11 -5.78
CA THR A 34 9.38 -5.17 -5.12
C THR A 34 9.77 -6.61 -4.81
N SER A 35 8.83 -7.43 -4.31
CA SER A 35 9.07 -8.84 -4.01
C SER A 35 9.45 -9.63 -5.26
N LEU A 36 8.79 -9.36 -6.40
CA LEU A 36 9.14 -9.97 -7.68
C LEU A 36 10.56 -9.58 -8.12
N CYS A 37 10.95 -8.30 -7.97
CA CYS A 37 12.32 -7.85 -8.24
C CYS A 37 13.35 -8.54 -7.33
N THR A 38 13.04 -8.71 -6.05
CA THR A 38 13.90 -9.40 -5.08
C THR A 38 14.07 -10.88 -5.48
N ILE A 39 12.99 -11.59 -5.81
CA ILE A 39 13.02 -12.99 -6.26
C ILE A 39 13.78 -13.15 -7.59
N HIS A 40 13.62 -12.19 -8.51
CA HIS A 40 14.37 -12.18 -9.78
C HIS A 40 15.89 -12.22 -9.56
N THR A 41 16.37 -11.56 -8.51
CA THR A 41 17.79 -11.57 -8.12
C THR A 41 18.18 -12.72 -7.18
N LYS A 42 17.30 -13.72 -6.99
CA LYS A 42 17.47 -14.87 -6.09
C LYS A 42 17.68 -14.49 -4.62
N ARG A 43 17.16 -13.33 -4.20
CA ARG A 43 17.13 -12.90 -2.80
C ARG A 43 15.74 -13.12 -2.21
N VAL A 44 15.65 -13.13 -0.89
CA VAL A 44 14.39 -13.14 -0.14
C VAL A 44 14.22 -11.85 0.66
N THR A 45 15.33 -11.26 1.11
CA THR A 45 15.35 -9.97 1.79
C THR A 45 15.16 -8.82 0.80
N ILE A 46 14.11 -8.03 1.01
CA ILE A 46 13.86 -6.81 0.24
C ILE A 46 14.95 -5.78 0.54
N THR A 47 15.48 -5.16 -0.50
CA THR A 47 16.50 -4.09 -0.39
C THR A 47 15.99 -2.79 -1.01
N PRO A 48 16.55 -1.62 -0.63
CA PRO A 48 16.15 -0.34 -1.24
C PRO A 48 16.31 -0.29 -2.76
N LYS A 49 17.25 -1.07 -3.31
CA LYS A 49 17.45 -1.20 -4.76
C LYS A 49 16.28 -1.88 -5.46
N ASP A 50 15.67 -2.87 -4.81
CA ASP A 50 14.51 -3.58 -5.36
C ASP A 50 13.29 -2.65 -5.41
N ILE A 51 13.12 -1.79 -4.39
CA ILE A 51 12.05 -0.77 -4.36
C ILE A 51 12.27 0.28 -5.45
N GLN A 52 13.51 0.76 -5.63
CA GLN A 52 13.85 1.70 -6.69
C GLN A 52 13.53 1.14 -8.08
N LEU A 53 13.89 -0.13 -8.31
CA LEU A 53 13.60 -0.82 -9.56
C LEU A 53 12.09 -1.02 -9.77
N ALA A 54 11.36 -1.46 -8.74
CA ALA A 54 9.91 -1.64 -8.82
C ALA A 54 9.18 -0.33 -9.15
N ARG A 55 9.60 0.80 -8.55
CA ARG A 55 9.05 2.13 -8.86
C ARG A 55 9.36 2.57 -10.29
N LEU A 56 10.55 2.28 -10.80
CA LEU A 56 10.91 2.58 -12.19
C LEU A 56 10.00 1.82 -13.15
N ILE A 57 9.82 0.52 -12.92
CA ILE A 57 8.95 -0.32 -13.75
C ILE A 57 7.48 0.12 -13.66
N GLN A 58 6.99 0.52 -12.47
CA GLN A 58 5.64 1.07 -12.34
C GLN A 58 5.46 2.37 -13.13
N SER A 59 6.45 3.26 -13.16
CA SER A 59 6.37 4.51 -13.93
C SER A 59 6.34 4.32 -15.44
N GLU A 60 6.75 3.15 -15.93
CA GLU A 60 6.69 2.76 -17.34
C GLU A 60 5.40 2.01 -17.71
N ARG A 61 4.51 1.71 -16.74
CA ARG A 61 3.20 1.14 -17.03
C ARG A 61 2.27 2.25 -17.55
N PRO A 62 1.64 2.06 -18.74
CA PRO A 62 0.74 3.05 -19.33
C PRO A 62 -0.55 3.26 -18.51
#